data_AF-A0A2K2HBG7-F1
#
_entry.id   AF-A0A2K2HBG7-F1
#
_cell.length_a   1.000
_cell.length_b   1.000
_cell.length_c   1.000
_cell.angle_alpha   90.00
_cell.angle_beta   90.00
_cell.angle_gamma   90.00
#
_symmetry.space_group_name_H-M   'P 1'
#
loop_
_entity.id
_entity.type
_entity.pdbx_description
1 polymer ?
#
loop_
_entity_poly.entity_id
_entity_poly.type
_entity_poly.pdbx_seq_one_letter_code
_entity_poly.pdbx_strand_id
1 'polypeptide(L)'
;MKTDLAAGFDRLEPGGWVPRPLPEELPPVKRLEFAMLPDALAPWVMDVWERMQCPPDYPAVSAMVTLSGVVGRRVAVGPQAETDWMVVPNLWGLLVGRPGLLKSPAMEAMLAPLKTLASEELEAYQQAMADHELEELAFRLRREAAEKIARKRLAHDPTADIAGDLLGSPPEPPVLRRYLSNDSSVEALGELLRQSPDGILVHRDEMMSLLKQLDREDNVAARGFYLTAWNGDSGYTFDRIGRGLNLHIPALCLSLLGSTQPGRLVMRWSPPAT
;
A
#
# COMPACT_ATOMS: atom_id res chain seq x y z
N MET A 1 -35.27 2.45 23.48
CA MET A 1 -34.67 3.44 24.39
C MET A 1 -33.74 4.29 23.55
N LYS A 2 -34.22 5.44 23.08
CA LYS A 2 -33.44 6.38 22.26
C LYS A 2 -32.56 7.18 23.22
N THR A 3 -31.25 6.95 23.18
CA THR A 3 -30.32 7.76 23.97
C THR A 3 -30.07 9.05 23.20
N ASP A 4 -30.53 10.15 23.78
CA ASP A 4 -30.46 11.50 23.27
C ASP A 4 -29.00 11.94 23.07
N LEU A 5 -28.52 11.94 21.82
CA LEU A 5 -27.22 12.53 21.43
C LEU A 5 -27.29 14.07 21.32
N ALA A 6 -28.41 14.69 21.70
CA ALA A 6 -28.64 16.13 21.62
C ALA A 6 -28.18 16.92 22.86
N ALA A 7 -27.73 16.26 23.93
CA ALA A 7 -27.48 16.91 25.23
C ALA A 7 -26.10 17.60 25.39
N GLY A 8 -25.41 17.96 24.30
CA GLY A 8 -24.02 18.45 24.36
C GLY A 8 -23.67 19.69 23.56
N PHE A 9 -24.63 20.29 22.83
CA PHE A 9 -24.40 21.54 22.12
C PHE A 9 -25.40 22.58 22.59
N ASP A 10 -25.13 23.15 23.76
CA ASP A 10 -25.72 24.42 24.15
C ASP A 10 -25.48 25.42 23.02
N ARG A 11 -26.56 26.10 22.60
CA ARG A 11 -26.47 27.19 21.63
C ARG A 11 -25.44 28.19 22.14
N LEU A 12 -24.36 28.38 21.39
CA LEU A 12 -23.36 29.38 21.68
C LEU A 12 -24.04 30.76 21.64
N GLU A 13 -24.31 31.34 22.81
CA GLU A 13 -24.69 32.74 22.96
C GLU A 13 -23.64 33.62 22.27
N PRO A 14 -24.03 34.69 21.55
CA PRO A 14 -23.08 35.59 20.89
C PRO A 14 -22.40 36.48 21.94
N GLY A 15 -21.49 35.89 22.70
CA GLY A 15 -20.73 36.51 23.77
C GLY A 15 -19.35 35.87 23.86
N GLY A 16 -18.33 36.69 23.54
CA GLY A 16 -16.89 36.44 23.66
C GLY A 16 -16.44 35.07 24.13
N TRP A 17 -16.11 34.18 23.18
CA TRP A 17 -15.29 33.02 23.47
C TRP A 17 -13.94 33.50 24.01
N VAL A 18 -13.70 33.31 25.32
CA VAL A 18 -12.39 33.52 25.92
C VAL A 18 -11.62 32.21 25.78
N PRO A 19 -10.54 32.17 24.97
CA PRO A 19 -9.70 30.98 24.87
C PRO A 19 -9.25 30.57 26.28
N ARG A 20 -9.59 29.36 26.70
CA ARG A 20 -9.03 28.78 27.92
C ARG A 20 -7.73 28.06 27.56
N PRO A 21 -6.70 28.11 28.42
CA PRO A 21 -5.54 27.25 28.26
C PRO A 21 -6.00 25.79 28.17
N LEU A 22 -5.41 25.03 27.26
CA LEU A 22 -5.60 23.58 27.25
C LEU A 22 -5.08 23.03 28.59
N PRO A 23 -5.81 22.11 29.25
CA PRO A 23 -5.29 21.44 30.44
C PRO A 23 -3.95 20.77 30.11
N GLU A 24 -2.97 20.89 31.00
CA GLU A 24 -1.63 20.28 30.80
C GLU A 24 -1.70 18.75 30.81
N GLU A 25 -2.70 18.17 31.47
CA GLU A 25 -2.91 16.73 31.57
C GLU A 25 -3.62 16.18 30.32
N LEU A 26 -2.98 15.24 29.64
CA LEU A 26 -3.60 14.48 28.57
C LEU A 26 -4.69 13.56 29.17
N PRO A 27 -5.91 13.54 28.59
CA PRO A 27 -6.96 12.64 29.06
C PRO A 27 -6.52 11.18 28.93
N PRO A 28 -7.02 10.26 29.80
CA PRO A 28 -6.70 8.85 29.70
C PRO A 28 -7.15 8.30 28.34
N VAL A 29 -6.26 7.56 27.69
CA VAL A 29 -6.56 6.91 26.40
C VAL A 29 -7.54 5.77 26.64
N LYS A 30 -8.62 5.72 25.84
CA LYS A 30 -9.59 4.62 25.88
C LYS A 30 -8.87 3.31 25.57
N ARG A 31 -9.07 2.30 26.42
CA ARG A 31 -8.49 0.97 26.21
C ARG A 31 -9.16 0.32 25.00
N LEU A 32 -8.37 -0.44 24.23
CA LEU A 32 -8.91 -1.31 23.21
C LEU A 32 -9.79 -2.38 23.85
N GLU A 33 -11.02 -2.50 23.37
CA GLU A 33 -11.90 -3.62 23.66
C GLU A 33 -11.97 -4.48 22.39
N PHE A 34 -11.84 -5.80 22.50
CA PHE A 34 -11.84 -6.67 21.32
C PHE A 34 -13.15 -6.62 20.52
N ALA A 35 -14.26 -6.20 21.15
CA ALA A 35 -15.53 -5.93 20.48
C ALA A 35 -15.48 -4.73 19.50
N MET A 36 -14.41 -3.93 19.51
CA MET A 36 -14.17 -2.88 18.53
C MET A 36 -13.63 -3.43 17.20
N LEU A 37 -13.16 -4.68 17.18
CA LEU A 37 -12.61 -5.33 15.99
C LEU A 37 -13.70 -6.08 15.23
N PRO A 38 -13.53 -6.29 13.91
CA PRO A 38 -14.38 -7.20 13.16
C PRO A 38 -14.38 -8.60 13.78
N ASP A 39 -15.53 -9.25 13.80
CA ASP A 39 -15.69 -10.60 14.38
C ASP A 39 -14.72 -11.63 13.78
N ALA A 40 -14.34 -11.44 12.51
CA ALA A 40 -13.37 -12.29 11.81
C ALA A 40 -11.92 -12.11 12.30
N LEU A 41 -11.57 -10.94 12.85
CA LEU A 41 -10.21 -10.62 13.31
C LEU A 41 -10.05 -10.75 14.82
N ALA A 42 -11.10 -10.46 15.60
CA ALA A 42 -11.01 -10.39 17.06
C ALA A 42 -10.44 -11.68 17.69
N PRO A 43 -10.88 -12.90 17.34
CA PRO A 43 -10.34 -14.13 17.92
C PRO A 43 -8.83 -14.33 17.65
N TRP A 44 -8.38 -13.96 16.45
CA TRP A 44 -6.97 -14.08 16.08
C TRP A 44 -6.09 -13.07 16.79
N VAL A 45 -6.57 -11.82 16.91
CA VAL A 45 -5.89 -10.78 17.69
C VAL A 45 -5.79 -11.18 19.16
N MET A 46 -6.86 -11.76 19.72
CA MET A 46 -6.87 -12.30 21.08
C MET A 46 -5.85 -13.42 21.26
N ASP A 47 -5.79 -14.42 20.37
CA ASP A 47 -4.80 -15.51 20.44
C ASP A 47 -3.36 -14.98 20.50
N VAL A 48 -3.01 -14.06 19.58
CA VAL A 48 -1.66 -13.49 19.53
C VAL A 48 -1.37 -12.62 20.74
N TRP A 49 -2.34 -11.83 21.19
CA TRP A 49 -2.23 -11.05 22.41
C TRP A 49 -1.97 -11.95 23.64
N GLU A 50 -2.75 -13.02 23.81
CA GLU A 50 -2.61 -13.98 24.92
C GLU A 50 -1.25 -14.69 24.90
N ARG A 51 -0.76 -15.06 23.71
CA ARG A 51 0.54 -15.75 23.60
C ARG A 51 1.74 -14.83 23.80
N MET A 52 1.65 -13.59 23.33
CA MET A 52 2.77 -12.64 23.39
C MET A 52 2.79 -11.80 24.66
N GLN A 53 1.64 -11.65 25.34
CA GLN A 53 1.51 -10.79 26.52
C GLN A 53 1.99 -9.34 26.27
N CYS A 54 1.72 -8.84 25.05
CA CYS A 54 1.99 -7.46 24.65
C CYS A 54 0.73 -6.58 24.80
N PRO A 55 0.82 -5.24 24.65
CA PRO A 55 -0.39 -4.41 24.54
C PRO A 55 -1.31 -4.90 23.40
N PRO A 56 -2.62 -5.07 23.64
CA PRO A 56 -3.54 -5.63 22.65
C PRO A 56 -3.70 -4.74 21.41
N ASP A 57 -3.40 -3.45 21.52
CA ASP A 57 -3.35 -2.49 20.42
C ASP A 57 -2.35 -2.90 19.32
N TYR A 58 -1.25 -3.58 19.69
CA TYR A 58 -0.20 -3.95 18.74
C TYR A 58 -0.68 -4.97 17.71
N PRO A 59 -1.19 -6.16 18.11
CA PRO A 59 -1.78 -7.08 17.16
C PRO A 59 -3.05 -6.52 16.51
N ALA A 60 -3.87 -5.75 17.23
CA ALA A 60 -5.10 -5.19 16.67
C ALA A 60 -4.87 -4.23 15.49
N VAL A 61 -4.02 -3.21 15.68
CA VAL A 61 -3.68 -2.24 14.62
C VAL A 61 -2.97 -2.96 13.47
N SER A 62 -2.07 -3.89 13.77
CA SER A 62 -1.33 -4.63 12.74
C SER A 62 -2.26 -5.51 11.90
N ALA A 63 -3.26 -6.16 12.50
CA ALA A 63 -4.27 -6.96 11.78
C ALA A 63 -5.10 -6.08 10.84
N MET A 64 -5.61 -4.94 11.34
CA MET A 64 -6.44 -4.02 10.55
C MET A 64 -5.67 -3.44 9.34
N VAL A 65 -4.42 -3.02 9.54
CA VAL A 65 -3.59 -2.50 8.46
C VAL A 65 -3.16 -3.59 7.48
N THR A 66 -2.91 -4.81 7.96
CA THR A 66 -2.62 -5.95 7.09
C THR A 66 -3.83 -6.26 6.20
N LEU A 67 -5.04 -6.28 6.77
CA LEU A 67 -6.28 -6.45 6.00
C LEU A 67 -6.46 -5.33 4.98
N SER A 68 -6.22 -4.07 5.36
CA SER A 68 -6.22 -2.94 4.44
C SER A 68 -5.26 -3.15 3.26
N GLY A 69 -4.04 -3.63 3.51
CA GLY A 69 -3.07 -3.89 2.46
C GLY A 69 -3.49 -5.00 1.48
N VAL A 70 -4.25 -5.99 1.98
CA VAL A 70 -4.87 -7.00 1.12
C VAL A 70 -6.01 -6.38 0.33
N VAL A 71 -7.03 -5.81 0.99
CA VAL A 71 -8.21 -5.25 0.33
C VAL A 71 -7.81 -4.20 -0.71
N GLY A 72 -6.91 -3.31 -0.32
CA GLY A 72 -6.41 -2.21 -1.14
C GLY A 72 -7.57 -1.41 -1.72
N ARG A 73 -7.47 -1.07 -3.01
CA ARG A 73 -8.52 -0.35 -3.75
C ARG A 73 -9.50 -1.25 -4.50
N ARG A 74 -9.57 -2.54 -4.17
CA ARG A 74 -10.53 -3.49 -4.78
C ARG A 74 -11.96 -3.24 -4.33
N VAL A 75 -12.12 -2.60 -3.17
CA VAL A 75 -13.41 -2.22 -2.59
C VAL A 75 -13.35 -0.74 -2.21
N ALA A 76 -14.46 -0.04 -2.37
CA ALA A 76 -14.64 1.31 -1.85
C ALA A 76 -15.95 1.39 -1.06
N VAL A 77 -15.97 2.27 -0.06
CA VAL A 77 -17.11 2.51 0.82
C VAL A 77 -17.77 3.81 0.41
N GLY A 78 -19.10 3.80 0.21
CA GLY A 78 -19.91 5.00 0.04
C GLY A 78 -20.51 5.44 1.38
N PRO A 79 -19.88 6.34 2.14
CA PRO A 79 -20.36 6.72 3.47
C PRO A 79 -21.64 7.55 3.43
N GLN A 80 -22.00 8.12 2.28
CA GLN A 80 -23.20 8.94 2.09
C GLN A 80 -24.10 8.27 1.06
N ALA A 81 -25.39 8.11 1.38
CA ALA A 81 -26.35 7.41 0.53
C ALA A 81 -26.73 8.20 -0.74
N GLU A 82 -26.63 9.54 -0.68
CA GLU A 82 -27.15 10.46 -1.70
C GLU A 82 -26.03 11.17 -2.50
N THR A 83 -24.80 10.68 -2.42
CA THR A 83 -23.66 11.24 -3.19
C THR A 83 -22.82 10.12 -3.79
N ASP A 84 -22.09 10.43 -4.87
CA ASP A 84 -21.15 9.50 -5.50
C ASP A 84 -19.79 9.44 -4.76
N TRP A 85 -19.73 9.93 -3.52
CA TRP A 85 -18.50 9.97 -2.76
C TRP A 85 -18.11 8.56 -2.29
N MET A 86 -16.97 8.08 -2.79
CA MET A 86 -16.38 6.80 -2.44
C MET A 86 -15.06 6.97 -1.70
N VAL A 87 -14.81 6.09 -0.73
CA VAL A 87 -13.58 6.07 0.06
C VAL A 87 -12.96 4.69 -0.02
N VAL A 88 -11.70 4.62 -0.46
CA VAL A 88 -10.91 3.39 -0.36
C VAL A 88 -10.55 3.16 1.11
N PRO A 89 -10.80 1.98 1.71
CA PRO A 89 -10.53 1.71 3.12
C PRO A 89 -9.03 1.44 3.36
N ASN A 90 -8.17 2.33 2.88
CA ASN A 90 -6.73 2.27 3.04
C ASN A 90 -6.32 2.81 4.42
N LEU A 91 -5.56 2.02 5.17
CA LEU A 91 -5.17 2.30 6.55
C LEU A 91 -3.65 2.33 6.69
N TRP A 92 -3.19 3.28 7.51
CA TRP A 92 -1.82 3.41 7.97
C TRP A 92 -1.82 3.26 9.49
N GLY A 93 -0.93 2.43 10.01
CA GLY A 93 -0.78 2.18 11.43
C GLY A 93 0.66 2.38 11.88
N LEU A 94 0.80 3.03 13.04
CA LEU A 94 2.08 3.25 13.68
C LEU A 94 2.01 2.76 15.13
N LEU A 95 2.75 1.70 15.43
CA LEU A 95 2.89 1.20 16.80
C LEU A 95 3.90 2.06 17.56
N VAL A 96 3.45 2.73 18.61
CA VAL A 96 4.31 3.53 19.48
C VAL A 96 4.51 2.81 20.81
N GLY A 97 5.76 2.57 21.18
CA GLY A 97 6.04 1.91 22.45
C GLY A 97 7.51 1.91 22.81
N ARG A 98 7.81 1.76 24.09
CA ARG A 98 9.18 1.59 24.58
C ARG A 98 9.85 0.38 23.90
N PRO A 99 11.19 0.38 23.77
CA PRO A 99 11.93 -0.82 23.40
C PRO A 99 11.52 -2.01 24.28
N GLY A 100 11.50 -3.21 23.70
CA GLY A 100 11.18 -4.45 24.44
C GLY A 100 9.69 -4.76 24.63
N LEU A 101 8.75 -3.90 24.19
CA LEU A 101 7.30 -4.18 24.29
C LEU A 101 6.74 -5.07 23.18
N LEU A 102 7.58 -5.85 22.48
CA LEU A 102 7.14 -6.82 21.46
C LEU A 102 6.34 -6.23 20.28
N LYS A 103 6.61 -4.97 19.89
CA LYS A 103 6.01 -4.33 18.71
C LYS A 103 6.27 -5.12 17.42
N SER A 104 7.54 -5.38 17.11
CA SER A 104 7.94 -6.09 15.89
C SER A 104 7.42 -7.53 15.86
N PRO A 105 7.55 -8.34 16.94
CA PRO A 105 6.91 -9.65 17.00
C PRO A 105 5.39 -9.63 16.75
N ALA A 106 4.67 -8.67 17.32
CA ALA A 106 3.22 -8.55 17.12
C ALA A 106 2.86 -8.20 15.67
N MET A 107 3.59 -7.25 15.05
CA MET A 107 3.42 -6.95 13.62
C MET A 107 3.71 -8.17 12.75
N GLU A 108 4.81 -8.87 13.03
CA GLU A 108 5.23 -10.06 12.28
C GLU A 108 4.20 -11.19 12.33
N ALA A 109 3.59 -11.44 13.50
CA ALA A 109 2.51 -12.42 13.61
C ALA A 109 1.29 -12.03 12.77
N MET A 110 0.92 -10.74 12.75
CA MET A 110 -0.22 -10.26 11.98
C MET A 110 0.07 -10.15 10.48
N LEU A 111 1.33 -10.01 10.08
CA LEU A 111 1.74 -10.03 8.67
C LEU A 111 1.88 -11.45 8.11
N ALA A 112 1.88 -12.50 8.95
CA ALA A 112 2.17 -13.86 8.52
C ALA A 112 1.26 -14.36 7.37
N PRO A 113 -0.08 -14.16 7.39
CA PRO A 113 -0.93 -14.55 6.27
C PRO A 113 -0.59 -13.81 4.97
N LEU A 114 -0.25 -12.52 5.06
CA LEU A 114 0.14 -11.73 3.90
C LEU A 114 1.47 -12.22 3.30
N LYS A 115 2.41 -12.65 4.14
CA LYS A 115 3.68 -13.24 3.72
C LYS A 115 3.48 -14.59 3.05
N THR A 116 2.53 -15.41 3.52
CA THR A 116 2.13 -16.65 2.85
C THR A 116 1.61 -16.36 1.45
N LEU A 117 0.66 -15.44 1.30
CA LEU A 117 0.16 -15.01 -0.02
C LEU A 117 1.28 -14.51 -0.94
N ALA A 118 2.22 -13.71 -0.40
CA ALA A 118 3.36 -13.23 -1.17
C ALA A 118 4.31 -14.35 -1.62
N SER A 119 4.46 -15.41 -0.83
CA SER A 119 5.25 -16.59 -1.20
C SER A 119 4.57 -17.39 -2.30
N GLU A 120 3.26 -17.63 -2.17
CA GLU A 120 2.46 -18.36 -3.16
C GLU A 120 2.46 -17.65 -4.53
N GLU A 121 2.29 -16.32 -4.57
CA GLU A 121 2.39 -15.55 -5.82
C GLU A 121 3.80 -15.59 -6.42
N LEU A 122 4.85 -15.61 -5.60
CA LEU A 122 6.23 -15.71 -6.09
C LEU A 122 6.48 -17.08 -6.74
N GLU A 123 6.00 -18.16 -6.13
CA GLU A 123 6.10 -19.50 -6.69
C GLU A 123 5.31 -19.62 -8.00
N ALA A 124 4.07 -19.12 -8.04
CA ALA A 124 3.25 -19.10 -9.24
C ALA A 124 3.90 -18.27 -10.36
N TYR A 125 4.47 -17.11 -10.03
CA TYR A 125 5.20 -16.27 -10.97
C TYR A 125 6.44 -16.97 -11.53
N GLN A 126 7.21 -17.68 -10.70
CA GLN A 126 8.39 -18.43 -11.16
C GLN A 126 8.01 -19.52 -12.16
N GLN A 127 6.91 -20.23 -11.91
CA GLN A 127 6.38 -21.22 -12.85
C GLN A 127 5.93 -20.57 -14.16
N ALA A 128 5.13 -19.50 -14.08
CA ALA A 128 4.67 -18.76 -15.25
C ALA A 128 5.81 -18.15 -16.07
N MET A 129 6.89 -17.71 -15.42
CA MET A 129 8.09 -17.21 -16.10
C MET A 129 8.80 -18.31 -16.89
N ALA A 130 8.92 -19.53 -16.34
CA ALA A 130 9.53 -20.65 -17.05
C ALA A 130 8.70 -21.04 -18.30
N ASP A 131 7.38 -21.05 -18.18
CA ASP A 131 6.47 -21.29 -19.32
C ASP A 131 6.59 -20.17 -20.37
N HIS A 132 6.64 -18.91 -19.92
CA HIS A 132 6.83 -17.75 -20.78
C HIS A 132 8.16 -17.80 -21.56
N GLU A 133 9.27 -18.17 -20.92
CA GLU A 133 10.57 -18.31 -21.60
C GLU A 133 10.51 -19.35 -22.74
N LEU A 134 9.80 -20.46 -22.54
CA LEU A 134 9.59 -21.47 -23.56
C LEU A 134 8.71 -20.96 -24.70
N GLU A 135 7.61 -20.27 -24.37
CA GLU A 135 6.72 -19.66 -25.35
C GLU A 135 7.41 -18.56 -26.17
N GLU A 136 8.23 -17.74 -25.53
CA GLU A 136 8.99 -16.67 -26.16
C GLU A 136 10.02 -17.26 -27.14
N LEU A 137 10.74 -18.32 -26.73
CA LEU A 137 11.66 -19.03 -27.60
C LEU A 137 10.93 -19.64 -28.81
N ALA A 138 9.79 -20.30 -28.58
CA ALA A 138 9.00 -20.89 -29.64
C ALA A 138 8.44 -19.83 -30.59
N PHE A 139 8.00 -18.67 -30.08
CA PHE A 139 7.59 -17.53 -30.88
C PHE A 139 8.74 -17.00 -31.74
N ARG A 140 9.93 -16.82 -31.15
CA ARG A 140 11.14 -16.37 -31.86
C ARG A 140 11.51 -17.30 -33.01
N LEU A 141 11.51 -18.62 -32.78
CA LEU A 141 11.80 -19.61 -33.82
C LEU A 141 10.76 -19.59 -34.95
N ARG A 142 9.46 -19.48 -34.63
CA ARG A 142 8.40 -19.35 -35.63
C ARG A 142 8.55 -18.07 -36.44
N ARG A 143 8.91 -16.96 -35.77
CA ARG A 143 9.16 -15.67 -36.40
C ARG A 143 10.32 -15.71 -37.38
N GLU A 144 11.44 -16.29 -37.00
CA GLU A 144 12.58 -16.45 -37.91
C GLU A 144 12.23 -17.34 -39.12
N ALA A 145 11.45 -18.40 -38.92
CA ALA A 145 11.00 -19.26 -40.01
C ALA A 145 10.06 -18.50 -40.97
N ALA A 146 9.09 -17.76 -40.43
CA ALA A 146 8.17 -16.93 -41.21
C ALA A 146 8.91 -15.83 -41.99
N GLU A 147 9.86 -15.14 -41.36
CA GLU A 147 10.70 -14.14 -42.03
C GLU A 147 11.50 -14.73 -43.19
N LYS A 148 12.07 -15.93 -43.02
CA LYS A 148 12.80 -16.63 -44.09
C LYS A 148 11.88 -16.95 -45.28
N ILE A 149 10.63 -17.34 -45.02
CA ILE A 149 9.63 -17.62 -46.08
C ILE A 149 9.19 -16.32 -46.76
N ALA A 150 8.88 -15.28 -45.99
CA ALA A 150 8.49 -13.97 -46.50
C ALA A 150 9.58 -13.36 -47.39
N ARG A 151 10.85 -13.43 -46.98
CA ARG A 151 12.00 -12.97 -47.78
C ARG A 151 12.12 -13.71 -49.12
N LYS A 152 11.88 -15.04 -49.14
CA LYS A 152 11.88 -15.82 -50.38
C LYS A 152 10.73 -15.43 -51.31
N ARG A 153 9.54 -15.16 -50.77
CA ARG A 153 8.39 -14.69 -51.56
C ARG A 153 8.66 -13.32 -52.18
N LEU A 154 9.17 -12.37 -51.39
CA LEU A 154 9.54 -11.03 -51.88
C LEU A 154 10.65 -11.06 -52.95
N ALA A 155 11.57 -12.02 -52.87
CA ALA A 155 12.61 -12.19 -53.90
C ALA A 155 12.04 -12.63 -55.26
N HIS A 156 10.90 -13.33 -55.27
CA HIS A 156 10.21 -13.77 -56.48
C HIS A 156 9.15 -12.76 -56.96
N ASP A 157 8.41 -12.16 -56.03
CA ASP A 157 7.39 -11.15 -56.29
C ASP A 157 7.52 -10.01 -55.27
N PRO A 158 8.10 -8.85 -55.66
CA PRO A 158 8.27 -7.70 -54.79
C PRO A 158 6.96 -7.08 -54.26
N THR A 159 5.82 -7.45 -54.84
CA THR A 159 4.48 -6.95 -54.45
C THR A 159 3.68 -7.96 -53.63
N ALA A 160 4.26 -9.11 -53.31
CA ALA A 160 3.60 -10.16 -52.52
C ALA A 160 3.21 -9.64 -51.12
N ASP A 161 1.95 -9.85 -50.73
CA ASP A 161 1.48 -9.59 -49.37
C ASP A 161 2.05 -10.63 -48.40
N ILE A 162 2.96 -10.18 -47.53
CA ILE A 162 3.59 -10.98 -46.48
C ILE A 162 3.10 -10.61 -45.07
N ALA A 163 2.14 -9.69 -44.95
CA ALA A 163 1.65 -9.22 -43.65
C ALA A 163 1.03 -10.37 -42.84
N GLY A 164 0.31 -11.27 -43.52
CA GLY A 164 -0.27 -12.47 -42.92
C GLY A 164 0.78 -13.47 -42.41
N ASP A 165 1.91 -13.61 -43.10
CA ASP A 165 3.01 -14.50 -42.67
C ASP A 165 3.70 -13.95 -41.41
N LEU A 166 3.65 -12.63 -41.20
CA LEU A 166 4.27 -11.93 -40.09
C LEU A 166 3.25 -11.48 -39.02
N LEU A 167 2.08 -12.10 -38.94
CA LEU A 167 1.09 -11.78 -37.91
C LEU A 167 1.44 -12.42 -36.55
N GLY A 168 1.23 -11.69 -35.45
CA GLY A 168 1.36 -12.18 -34.07
C GLY A 168 2.16 -11.27 -33.13
N SER A 169 1.72 -11.09 -31.89
CA SER A 169 2.53 -10.38 -30.90
C SER A 169 3.43 -11.36 -30.15
N PRO A 170 4.63 -10.95 -29.69
CA PRO A 170 5.35 -11.75 -28.72
C PRO A 170 4.46 -11.98 -27.49
N PRO A 171 4.59 -13.14 -26.81
CA PRO A 171 3.88 -13.34 -25.55
C PRO A 171 4.26 -12.21 -24.57
N GLU A 172 3.30 -11.76 -23.76
CA GLU A 172 3.59 -10.78 -22.72
C GLU A 172 4.21 -11.48 -21.50
N PRO A 173 5.25 -10.88 -20.88
CA PRO A 173 5.84 -11.46 -19.68
C PRO A 173 4.82 -11.44 -18.53
N PRO A 174 4.74 -12.51 -17.73
CA PRO A 174 3.89 -12.49 -16.55
C PRO A 174 4.37 -11.41 -15.58
N VAL A 175 3.45 -10.90 -14.76
CA VAL A 175 3.72 -9.83 -13.79
C VAL A 175 3.56 -10.39 -12.40
N LEU A 176 4.58 -10.20 -11.55
CA LEU A 176 4.51 -10.60 -10.15
C LEU A 176 3.59 -9.64 -9.39
N ARG A 177 2.48 -10.18 -8.89
CA ARG A 177 1.65 -9.47 -7.91
C ARG A 177 2.41 -9.33 -6.60
N ARG A 178 2.56 -8.10 -6.13
CA ARG A 178 3.27 -7.76 -4.89
C ARG A 178 2.26 -7.37 -3.82
N TYR A 179 2.34 -7.99 -2.65
CA TYR A 179 1.54 -7.61 -1.49
C TYR A 179 2.31 -6.75 -0.47
N LEU A 180 3.63 -6.94 -0.39
CA LEU A 180 4.47 -6.38 0.67
C LEU A 180 5.74 -5.76 0.09
N SER A 181 6.12 -4.61 0.66
CA SER A 181 7.43 -3.99 0.49
C SER A 181 7.92 -3.46 1.84
N ASN A 182 9.24 -3.29 2.02
CA ASN A 182 9.80 -2.79 3.28
C ASN A 182 10.49 -1.43 3.10
N ASP A 183 11.60 -1.41 2.36
CA ASP A 183 12.42 -0.22 2.14
C ASP A 183 12.54 0.09 0.66
N SER A 184 11.46 0.64 0.09
CA SER A 184 11.44 1.08 -1.31
C SER A 184 11.47 2.61 -1.40
N SER A 185 12.20 3.11 -2.41
CA SER A 185 12.10 4.51 -2.82
C SER A 185 10.75 4.76 -3.49
N VAL A 186 10.35 6.03 -3.63
CA VAL A 186 9.08 6.40 -4.28
C VAL A 186 9.01 5.91 -5.72
N GLU A 187 10.15 5.87 -6.42
CA GLU A 187 10.29 5.31 -7.76
C GLU A 187 10.00 3.82 -7.80
N ALA A 188 10.60 3.08 -6.88
CA ALA A 188 10.41 1.64 -6.80
C ALA A 188 8.96 1.34 -6.40
N LEU A 189 8.39 2.09 -5.46
CA LEU A 189 6.97 2.00 -5.11
C LEU A 189 6.06 2.30 -6.30
N GLY A 190 6.41 3.30 -7.12
CA GLY A 190 5.68 3.61 -8.35
C GLY A 190 5.65 2.43 -9.33
N GLU A 191 6.81 1.80 -9.59
CA GLU A 191 6.87 0.63 -10.46
C GLU A 191 6.13 -0.58 -9.87
N LEU A 192 6.25 -0.80 -8.55
CA LEU A 192 5.51 -1.87 -7.86
C LEU A 192 4.00 -1.67 -7.97
N LEU A 193 3.51 -0.43 -7.81
CA LEU A 193 2.08 -0.11 -7.92
C LEU A 193 1.57 -0.17 -9.36
N ARG A 194 2.44 0.01 -10.37
CA ARG A 194 2.11 -0.25 -11.78
C ARG A 194 1.86 -1.74 -12.04
N GLN A 195 2.59 -2.61 -11.34
CA GLN A 195 2.45 -4.07 -11.42
C GLN A 195 1.35 -4.61 -10.49
N SER A 196 1.02 -3.87 -9.43
CA SER A 196 0.03 -4.24 -8.40
C SER A 196 -0.98 -3.10 -8.22
N PRO A 197 -1.91 -2.92 -9.18
CA PRO A 197 -2.82 -1.78 -9.20
C PRO A 197 -3.83 -1.77 -8.04
N ASP A 198 -4.06 -2.92 -7.40
CA ASP A 198 -4.89 -3.03 -6.21
C ASP A 198 -4.27 -2.32 -4.99
N GLY A 199 -2.96 -2.05 -5.02
CA GLY A 199 -2.22 -1.48 -3.91
C GLY A 199 -1.29 -2.49 -3.22
N ILE A 200 -0.40 -1.97 -2.38
CA ILE A 200 0.58 -2.76 -1.62
C ILE A 200 0.69 -2.27 -0.18
N LEU A 201 1.12 -3.16 0.73
CA LEU A 201 1.50 -2.79 2.09
C LEU A 201 3.00 -2.50 2.16
N VAL A 202 3.36 -1.37 2.77
CA VAL A 202 4.74 -1.05 3.15
C VAL A 202 4.92 -1.30 4.65
N HIS A 203 5.79 -2.24 5.00
CA HIS A 203 6.12 -2.56 6.38
C HIS A 203 7.50 -2.00 6.76
N ARG A 204 7.56 -1.13 7.77
CA ARG A 204 8.82 -0.54 8.26
C ARG A 204 8.94 -0.65 9.77
N ASP A 205 9.91 -1.43 10.24
CA ASP A 205 10.19 -1.55 11.69
C ASP A 205 10.97 -0.37 12.30
N GLU A 206 11.08 0.74 11.59
CA GLU A 206 11.49 2.03 12.14
C GLU A 206 10.94 3.17 11.27
N MET A 207 9.68 3.55 11.50
CA MET A 207 8.97 4.54 10.68
C MET A 207 9.63 5.92 10.67
N MET A 208 10.42 6.23 11.71
CA MET A 208 11.08 7.52 11.85
C MET A 208 12.10 7.82 10.74
N SER A 209 12.71 6.79 10.16
CA SER A 209 13.61 6.93 9.02
C SER A 209 12.87 7.56 7.82
N LEU A 210 11.71 6.99 7.47
CA LEU A 210 10.84 7.49 6.42
C LEU A 210 10.36 8.91 6.72
N LEU A 211 9.83 9.15 7.92
CA LEU A 211 9.29 10.46 8.26
C LEU A 211 10.36 11.56 8.26
N LYS A 212 11.60 11.26 8.70
CA LYS A 212 12.73 12.20 8.61
C LYS A 212 13.14 12.47 7.16
N GLN A 213 13.14 11.44 6.31
CA GLN A 213 13.38 11.62 4.89
C GLN A 213 12.33 12.53 4.28
N LEU A 214 11.05 12.28 4.58
CA LEU A 214 9.94 13.07 4.08
C LEU A 214 10.01 14.51 4.56
N ASP A 215 10.53 14.81 5.75
CA ASP A 215 10.64 16.19 6.26
C ASP A 215 11.63 17.09 5.54
N ARG A 216 12.56 16.52 4.75
CA ARG A 216 13.54 17.33 4.02
C ARG A 216 12.85 18.16 2.93
N GLU A 217 13.26 19.42 2.78
CA GLU A 217 12.66 20.35 1.81
C GLU A 217 12.80 19.88 0.35
N ASP A 218 13.85 19.11 0.05
CA ASP A 218 14.07 18.52 -1.28
C ASP A 218 13.18 17.31 -1.58
N ASN A 219 12.43 16.81 -0.60
CA ASN A 219 11.55 15.64 -0.72
C ASN A 219 10.05 15.99 -0.81
N VAL A 220 9.69 17.20 -1.26
CA VAL A 220 8.28 17.61 -1.45
C VAL A 220 7.52 16.66 -2.39
N ALA A 221 8.13 16.21 -3.49
CA ALA A 221 7.51 15.26 -4.41
C ALA A 221 7.20 13.92 -3.73
N ALA A 222 8.10 13.42 -2.87
CA ALA A 222 7.87 12.20 -2.11
C ALA A 222 6.72 12.37 -1.11
N ARG A 223 6.61 13.53 -0.43
CA ARG A 223 5.46 13.82 0.45
C ARG A 223 4.15 13.79 -0.32
N GLY A 224 4.10 14.46 -1.48
CA GLY A 224 2.92 14.45 -2.36
C GLY A 224 2.51 13.05 -2.79
N PHE A 225 3.50 12.20 -3.13
CA PHE A 225 3.25 10.80 -3.46
C PHE A 225 2.61 10.02 -2.31
N TYR A 226 3.17 10.08 -1.10
CA TYR A 226 2.64 9.38 0.07
C TYR A 226 1.24 9.89 0.45
N LEU A 227 1.00 11.21 0.39
CA LEU A 227 -0.33 11.79 0.66
C LEU A 227 -1.38 11.35 -0.37
N THR A 228 -0.99 11.27 -1.65
CA THR A 228 -1.89 10.77 -2.71
C THR A 228 -2.17 9.28 -2.50
N ALA A 229 -1.14 8.50 -2.13
CA ALA A 229 -1.24 7.07 -1.90
C ALA A 229 -2.07 6.70 -0.65
N TRP A 230 -2.22 7.62 0.30
CA TRP A 230 -3.14 7.48 1.45
C TRP A 230 -4.59 7.39 0.97
N ASN A 231 -5.02 8.28 0.07
CA ASN A 231 -6.40 8.31 -0.40
C ASN A 231 -6.78 7.04 -1.17
N GLY A 232 -5.80 6.40 -1.83
CA GLY A 232 -6.00 5.12 -2.50
C GLY A 232 -6.72 5.20 -3.84
N ASP A 233 -7.26 6.38 -4.22
CA ASP A 233 -8.21 6.56 -5.32
C ASP A 233 -7.61 7.22 -6.57
N SER A 234 -6.51 7.96 -6.41
CA SER A 234 -6.01 8.92 -7.40
C SER A 234 -4.87 8.36 -8.26
N GLY A 235 -4.98 8.57 -9.58
CA GLY A 235 -3.95 8.25 -10.57
C GLY A 235 -2.66 9.04 -10.37
N TYR A 236 -1.53 8.48 -10.79
CA TYR A 236 -0.23 9.15 -10.71
C TYR A 236 0.63 8.79 -11.92
N THR A 237 1.21 9.81 -12.57
CA THR A 237 2.07 9.61 -13.74
C THR A 237 3.48 10.07 -13.41
N PHE A 238 4.45 9.19 -13.64
CA PHE A 238 5.86 9.54 -13.61
C PHE A 238 6.34 9.82 -15.04
N ASP A 239 6.77 11.06 -15.30
CA ASP A 239 7.48 11.39 -16.54
C ASP A 239 8.97 11.49 -16.26
N ARG A 240 9.75 10.59 -16.84
CA ARG A 240 11.21 10.56 -16.68
C ARG A 240 11.89 10.33 -18.02
N ILE A 241 12.66 11.33 -18.45
CA ILE A 241 13.39 11.34 -19.73
C ILE A 241 14.16 10.03 -20.00
N GLY A 242 14.73 9.39 -18.96
CA GLY A 242 15.54 8.17 -19.11
C GLY A 242 14.83 6.82 -18.87
N ARG A 243 13.59 6.79 -18.37
CA ARG A 243 12.87 5.53 -18.05
C ARG A 243 11.56 5.36 -18.82
N GLY A 244 11.29 6.25 -19.76
CA GLY A 244 10.04 6.31 -20.50
C GLY A 244 9.17 7.49 -20.04
N LEU A 245 8.47 8.07 -21.01
CA LEU A 245 7.40 9.05 -20.77
C LEU A 245 6.08 8.28 -20.58
N ASN A 246 5.15 8.82 -19.80
CA ASN A 246 3.84 8.23 -19.52
C ASN A 246 3.86 6.93 -18.67
N LEU A 247 4.72 6.83 -17.66
CA LEU A 247 4.63 5.74 -16.68
C LEU A 247 3.43 6.01 -15.76
N HIS A 248 2.27 5.56 -16.21
CA HIS A 248 0.99 5.80 -15.55
C HIS A 248 0.65 4.69 -14.56
N ILE A 249 0.27 5.09 -13.36
CA ILE A 249 -0.31 4.24 -12.33
C ILE A 249 -1.79 4.59 -12.26
N PRO A 250 -2.69 3.62 -12.51
CA PRO A 250 -4.13 3.86 -12.50
C PRO A 250 -4.59 4.51 -11.20
N ALA A 251 -4.02 4.07 -10.08
CA ALA A 251 -4.07 4.79 -8.83
C ALA A 251 -3.03 4.35 -7.80
N LEU A 252 -2.62 5.30 -6.97
CA LEU A 252 -1.75 5.05 -5.83
C LEU A 252 -2.59 4.58 -4.63
N CYS A 253 -2.41 3.33 -4.23
CA CYS A 253 -2.94 2.80 -2.98
C CYS A 253 -1.82 2.12 -2.19
N LEU A 254 -1.41 2.74 -1.09
CA LEU A 254 -0.32 2.24 -0.26
C LEU A 254 -0.80 2.17 1.18
N SER A 255 -0.89 0.98 1.75
CA SER A 255 -1.07 0.80 3.20
C SER A 255 0.28 0.85 3.89
N LEU A 256 0.36 1.42 5.08
CA LEU A 256 1.65 1.63 5.77
C LEU A 256 1.56 1.08 7.19
N LEU A 257 2.38 0.09 7.51
CA LEU A 257 2.51 -0.44 8.86
C LEU A 257 3.93 -0.20 9.36
N GLY A 258 4.07 0.29 10.58
CA GLY A 258 5.38 0.31 11.20
C GLY A 258 5.37 0.60 12.68
N SER A 259 6.59 0.74 13.22
CA SER A 259 6.78 0.99 14.63
C SER A 259 7.72 2.17 14.89
N THR A 260 7.60 2.76 16.07
CA THR A 260 8.53 3.75 16.59
C THR A 260 8.57 3.74 18.12
N GLN A 261 9.47 4.56 18.67
CA GLN A 261 9.66 4.75 20.09
C GLN A 261 9.25 6.18 20.49
N PRO A 262 8.64 6.38 21.66
CA PRO A 262 8.22 7.71 22.13
C PRO A 262 9.34 8.75 22.05
N GLY A 263 10.56 8.40 22.50
CA GLY A 263 11.68 9.35 22.50
C GLY A 263 12.06 9.87 21.11
N ARG A 264 11.91 9.05 20.05
CA ARG A 264 12.18 9.48 18.67
C ARG A 264 11.11 10.44 18.14
N LEU A 265 9.86 10.28 18.58
CA LEU A 265 8.76 11.18 18.23
C LEU A 265 8.90 12.53 18.94
N VAL A 266 9.23 12.53 20.23
CA VAL A 266 9.45 13.76 21.00
C VAL A 266 10.57 14.60 20.37
N MET A 267 11.71 13.99 20.01
CA MET A 267 12.81 14.69 19.32
C MET A 267 12.40 15.34 17.99
N ARG A 268 11.35 14.84 17.33
CA ARG A 268 10.86 15.39 16.06
C ARG A 268 9.94 16.60 16.26
N TRP A 269 9.15 16.61 17.34
CA TRP A 269 8.15 17.66 17.60
C TRP A 269 8.57 18.69 18.63
N SER A 270 9.68 18.46 19.34
CA SER A 270 10.30 19.51 20.13
C SER A 270 10.79 20.64 19.22
N PRO A 271 10.54 21.92 19.56
CA PRO A 271 11.18 23.03 18.87
C PRO A 271 12.70 22.88 18.96
N PRO A 272 13.47 23.35 17.95
CA PRO A 272 14.93 23.31 18.02
C PRO A 272 15.37 24.02 19.30
N ALA A 273 16.27 23.38 20.05
CA ALA A 273 16.86 24.00 21.24
C ALA A 273 17.55 25.30 20.79
N THR A 274 17.06 26.43 21.31
CA THR A 274 17.68 27.76 21.18
C THR A 274 19.02 27.80 21.90
#